data_AF-A0A514WG91-F1
#
_entry.id   AF-A0A514WG91-F1
#
_cell.length_a   1.000
_cell.length_b   1.000
_cell.length_c   1.000
_cell.angle_alpha   90.00
_cell.angle_beta   90.00
_cell.angle_gamma   90.00
#
_symmetry.space_group_name_H-M   'P 1'
#
loop_
_entity.id
_entity.type
_entity.pdbx_description
1 polymer ?
#
loop_
_entity_poly.entity_id
_entity_poly.type
_entity_poly.pdbx_seq_one_letter_code
_entity_poly.pdbx_strand_id
1 'polypeptide(L)'
;MTGFDIAVLVIVGLGAAMGFMRGFVQEILALGAWVFAVIAIRTMHTPLAHWLEPHTGTGSATPVLAFAILLIVPFAAVKLVAGWAGRASRASLLGPIDRVLGFGFGAVKGVLIAVLGFSVLVLGYDTIWGAEGRPDWIRQARTYSFINASSEALVKMLGERRREARAAETREDADGQS
;
A
#
# COMPACT_ATOMS: atom_id res chain seq x y z
N MET A 1 5.53 -25.50 -8.99
CA MET A 1 5.31 -24.13 -8.48
C MET A 1 5.19 -23.23 -9.69
N THR A 2 4.18 -22.36 -9.75
CA THR A 2 4.04 -21.41 -10.86
C THR A 2 5.19 -20.41 -10.82
N GLY A 3 5.54 -19.77 -11.95
CA GLY A 3 6.58 -18.73 -11.97
C GLY A 3 6.26 -17.57 -11.00
N PHE A 4 4.98 -17.33 -10.75
CA PHE A 4 4.49 -16.39 -9.76
C PHE A 4 4.87 -16.80 -8.32
N ASP A 5 4.64 -18.06 -7.95
CA ASP A 5 4.99 -18.56 -6.61
C ASP A 5 6.49 -18.38 -6.32
N ILE A 6 7.34 -18.60 -7.33
CA ILE A 6 8.79 -18.42 -7.23
C ILE A 6 9.13 -16.94 -7.03
N ALA A 7 8.52 -16.04 -7.81
CA ALA A 7 8.75 -14.60 -7.67
C ALA A 7 8.35 -14.08 -6.27
N VAL A 8 7.20 -14.51 -5.77
CA VAL A 8 6.74 -14.17 -4.41
C VAL A 8 7.72 -14.69 -3.36
N LEU A 9 8.14 -15.95 -3.45
CA LEU A 9 9.11 -16.53 -2.52
C LEU A 9 10.45 -15.78 -2.53
N VAL A 10 10.93 -15.35 -3.70
CA VAL A 10 12.16 -14.55 -3.81
C VAL A 10 11.98 -13.19 -3.14
N ILE A 11 10.88 -12.47 -3.39
CA ILE A 11 10.62 -11.16 -2.76
C ILE A 11 10.52 -11.29 -1.24
N VAL A 12 9.78 -12.28 -0.76
CA VAL A 12 9.61 -12.53 0.69
C VAL A 12 10.94 -12.96 1.32
N GLY A 13 11.69 -13.86 0.67
CA GLY A 13 12.99 -14.33 1.14
C GLY A 13 14.03 -13.21 1.20
N LEU A 14 14.09 -12.36 0.17
CA LEU A 14 14.95 -11.16 0.17
C LEU A 14 14.50 -10.15 1.23
N GLY A 15 13.20 -9.95 1.40
CA GLY A 15 12.64 -9.10 2.45
C GLY A 15 13.04 -9.58 3.84
N ALA A 16 12.90 -10.88 4.11
CA ALA A 16 13.28 -11.51 5.37
C ALA A 16 14.79 -11.44 5.62
N ALA A 17 15.62 -11.74 4.61
CA ALA A 17 17.08 -11.62 4.69
C ALA A 17 17.53 -10.17 4.96
N MET A 18 16.95 -9.20 4.25
CA MET A 18 17.22 -7.78 4.51
C MET A 18 16.79 -7.34 5.91
N GLY A 19 15.62 -7.80 6.36
CA GLY A 19 15.14 -7.56 7.71
C GLY A 19 16.06 -8.14 8.77
N PHE A 20 16.60 -9.34 8.55
CA PHE A 20 17.60 -9.95 9.44
C PHE A 20 18.91 -9.15 9.50
N MET A 21 19.41 -8.69 8.34
CA MET A 21 20.63 -7.89 8.26
C MET A 21 20.49 -6.52 8.93
N ARG A 22 19.30 -5.91 8.83
CA ARG A 22 19.03 -4.55 9.34
C ARG A 22 18.48 -4.54 10.77
N GLY A 23 17.87 -5.63 11.24
CA GLY A 23 17.26 -5.70 12.57
C GLY A 23 15.90 -5.00 12.66
N PHE A 24 15.09 -5.42 13.62
CA PHE A 24 13.72 -4.93 13.84
C PHE A 24 13.69 -3.45 14.21
N VAL A 25 14.53 -3.01 15.14
CA VAL A 25 14.57 -1.61 15.60
C VAL A 25 14.84 -0.64 14.45
N GLN A 26 15.75 -1.00 13.55
CA GLN A 26 16.06 -0.17 12.40
C GLN A 26 14.88 -0.11 11.42
N GLU A 27 14.22 -1.24 11.16
CA GLU A 27 13.09 -1.31 10.24
C GLU A 27 11.86 -0.54 10.76
N ILE A 28 11.53 -0.65 12.06
CA ILE A 28 10.38 0.06 12.64
C ILE A 28 10.60 1.57 12.69
N LEU A 29 11.82 2.02 13.05
CA LEU A 29 12.17 3.44 13.03
C LEU A 29 12.22 3.99 11.60
N ALA A 30 12.65 3.19 10.63
CA ALA A 30 12.62 3.56 9.22
C ALA A 30 11.18 3.72 8.69
N LEU A 31 10.22 2.92 9.16
CA LEU A 31 8.80 3.19 8.88
C LEU A 31 8.31 4.43 9.61
N GLY A 32 8.74 4.63 10.85
CA GLY A 32 8.45 5.85 11.63
C GLY A 32 8.90 7.12 10.92
N ALA A 33 9.99 7.08 10.14
CA ALA A 33 10.47 8.21 9.35
C ALA A 33 9.44 8.70 8.32
N TRP A 34 8.70 7.79 7.68
CA TRP A 34 7.62 8.15 6.76
C TRP A 34 6.44 8.80 7.48
N VAL A 35 6.03 8.23 8.62
CA VAL A 35 4.96 8.79 9.45
C VAL A 35 5.33 10.20 9.91
N PHE A 36 6.56 10.37 10.39
CA PHE A 36 7.07 11.67 10.85
C PHE A 36 7.13 12.70 9.72
N ALA A 37 7.58 12.30 8.52
CA ALA A 37 7.60 13.17 7.35
C ALA A 37 6.19 13.62 6.95
N VAL A 38 5.21 12.70 6.95
CA VAL A 38 3.80 13.04 6.67
C VAL A 38 3.25 14.02 7.70
N ILE A 39 3.53 13.81 8.99
CA ILE A 39 3.12 14.75 10.05
C ILE A 39 3.76 16.11 9.83
N ALA A 40 5.07 16.17 9.55
CA ALA A 40 5.80 17.42 9.31
C ALA A 40 5.22 18.17 8.09
N ILE A 41 4.95 17.48 6.99
CA ILE A 41 4.29 18.06 5.82
C ILE A 41 2.91 18.59 6.23
N ARG A 42 2.09 17.79 6.93
CA ARG A 42 0.71 18.17 7.25
C ARG A 42 0.62 19.40 8.16
N THR A 43 1.57 19.59 9.07
CA THR A 43 1.54 20.66 10.07
C THR A 43 2.37 21.87 9.69
N MET A 44 3.50 21.68 8.99
CA MET A 44 4.49 22.73 8.73
C MET A 44 4.52 23.21 7.27
N HIS A 45 3.77 22.60 6.35
CA HIS A 45 3.81 22.99 4.93
C HIS A 45 3.45 24.46 4.71
N THR A 46 2.33 24.94 5.23
CA THR A 46 1.90 26.34 5.05
C THR A 46 2.85 27.35 5.73
N PRO A 47 3.26 27.17 7.00
CA PRO A 47 4.25 28.06 7.62
C PRO A 47 5.58 28.11 6.88
N LEU A 48 6.08 26.96 6.41
CA LEU A 48 7.34 26.89 5.69
C LEU A 48 7.24 27.52 4.30
N ALA A 49 6.12 27.32 3.58
CA ALA A 49 5.88 27.94 2.30
C ALA A 49 5.90 29.48 2.40
N HIS A 50 5.16 30.06 3.36
CA HIS A 50 5.21 31.51 3.60
C HIS A 50 6.60 32.02 3.98
N TRP A 51 7.38 31.24 4.74
CA TRP A 51 8.75 31.61 5.07
C TRP A 51 9.69 31.59 3.85
N LEU A 52 9.40 30.74 2.86
CA LEU A 52 10.17 30.64 1.61
C LEU A 52 9.75 31.66 0.55
N GLU A 53 8.54 32.21 0.61
CA GLU A 53 8.03 33.18 -0.37
C GLU A 53 8.98 34.37 -0.63
N PRO A 54 9.60 35.02 0.37
CA PRO A 54 10.54 36.12 0.12
C PRO A 54 11.79 35.70 -0.67
N HIS A 55 12.18 34.43 -0.58
CA HIS A 55 13.41 33.91 -1.17
C HIS A 55 13.20 33.29 -2.55
N THR A 56 11.99 32.82 -2.84
CA THR A 56 11.67 32.02 -4.04
C THR A 56 10.58 32.65 -4.91
N GLY A 57 9.94 33.72 -4.44
CA GLY A 57 8.81 34.38 -5.08
C GLY A 57 7.47 33.70 -4.77
N THR A 58 6.40 34.16 -5.43
CA THR A 58 5.01 33.70 -5.24
C THR A 58 4.57 32.64 -6.26
N GLY A 59 5.52 32.00 -6.94
CA GLY A 59 5.23 31.00 -7.97
C GLY A 59 4.86 29.62 -7.40
N SER A 60 4.42 28.72 -8.28
CA SER A 60 4.12 27.32 -7.95
C SER A 60 5.34 26.53 -7.43
N ALA A 61 6.56 27.05 -7.61
CA ALA A 61 7.79 26.45 -7.12
C ALA A 61 7.90 26.46 -5.58
N THR A 62 7.38 27.50 -4.91
CA THR A 62 7.48 27.69 -3.46
C THR A 62 6.82 26.57 -2.64
N PRO A 63 5.52 26.23 -2.86
CA PRO A 63 4.88 25.13 -2.13
C PRO A 63 5.47 23.75 -2.47
N VAL A 64 6.00 23.57 -3.69
CA VAL A 64 6.70 22.34 -4.09
C VAL A 64 8.02 22.20 -3.35
N LEU A 65 8.79 23.29 -3.22
CA LEU A 65 10.03 23.31 -2.45
C LEU A 65 9.78 23.05 -0.96
N ALA A 66 8.77 23.70 -0.38
CA ALA A 66 8.37 23.45 1.01
C ALA A 66 8.03 21.98 1.26
N PHE A 67 7.27 21.35 0.35
CA PHE A 67 6.96 19.92 0.40
C PHE A 67 8.24 19.08 0.32
N ALA A 68 9.14 19.35 -0.63
CA ALA A 68 10.38 18.60 -0.79
C ALA A 68 11.28 18.69 0.47
N ILE A 69 11.40 19.87 1.07
CA ILE A 69 12.17 20.07 2.31
C ILE A 69 11.54 19.28 3.46
N LEU A 70 10.22 19.37 3.65
CA LEU A 70 9.51 18.67 4.73
C LEU A 70 9.41 17.16 4.53
N LEU A 71 9.57 16.69 3.30
CA LEU A 71 9.73 15.27 3.03
C LEU A 71 11.16 14.83 3.36
N ILE A 72 12.17 15.50 2.79
CA ILE A 72 13.56 15.03 2.82
C ILE A 72 14.21 15.24 4.18
N VAL A 73 14.10 16.44 4.77
CA VAL A 73 14.85 16.80 5.97
C VAL A 73 14.42 15.97 7.19
N PRO A 74 13.12 15.91 7.55
CA PRO A 74 12.66 15.10 8.67
C PRO A 74 12.89 13.61 8.44
N PHE A 75 12.65 13.13 7.21
CA PHE A 75 12.90 11.73 6.86
C PHE A 75 14.38 11.36 7.01
N ALA A 76 15.29 12.18 6.51
CA ALA A 76 16.73 11.97 6.63
C ALA A 76 17.16 11.97 8.11
N ALA A 77 16.66 12.92 8.90
CA ALA A 77 16.94 12.98 10.34
C ALA A 77 16.53 11.70 11.07
N VAL A 78 15.28 11.25 10.91
CA VAL A 78 14.80 10.01 11.55
C VAL A 78 15.55 8.79 11.02
N LYS A 79 15.85 8.74 9.72
CA LYS A 79 16.61 7.63 9.12
C LYS A 79 18.04 7.52 9.66
N LEU A 80 18.70 8.64 9.93
CA LEU A 80 20.02 8.66 10.57
C LEU A 80 19.94 8.08 11.99
N VAL A 81 18.95 8.52 12.78
CA VAL A 81 18.68 8.00 14.13
C VAL A 81 18.36 6.51 14.09
N ALA A 82 17.51 6.06 13.15
CA ALA A 82 17.18 4.65 12.95
C ALA A 82 18.43 3.80 12.67
N GLY A 83 19.33 4.30 11.84
CA GLY A 83 20.59 3.61 11.54
C GLY A 83 21.50 3.48 12.75
N TRP A 84 21.59 4.52 13.58
CA TRP A 84 22.35 4.48 14.83
C TRP A 84 21.72 3.55 15.86
N ALA A 85 20.42 3.70 16.12
CA ALA A 85 19.66 2.88 17.07
C ALA A 85 19.67 1.40 16.69
N GLY A 86 19.57 1.09 15.39
CA GLY A 86 19.70 -0.27 14.89
C GLY A 86 21.08 -0.87 15.19
N ARG A 87 22.17 -0.13 14.94
CA ARG A 87 23.52 -0.59 15.27
C ARG A 87 23.70 -0.82 16.77
N ALA A 88 23.19 0.10 17.59
CA ALA A 88 23.25 -0.02 19.05
C ALA A 88 22.48 -1.25 19.55
N SER A 89 21.26 -1.48 19.04
CA SER A 89 20.45 -2.66 19.35
C SER A 89 21.20 -3.96 19.05
N ARG A 90 21.81 -4.05 17.85
CA ARG A 90 22.57 -5.23 17.42
C ARG A 90 23.86 -5.48 18.20
N ALA A 91 24.46 -4.43 18.76
CA ALA A 91 25.66 -4.54 19.60
C ALA A 91 25.34 -4.94 21.05
N SER A 92 24.06 -4.91 21.44
CA SER A 92 23.61 -5.28 22.79
C SER A 92 23.39 -6.78 22.93
N LEU A 93 23.13 -7.23 24.17
CA LEU A 93 22.71 -8.61 24.47
C LEU A 93 21.42 -9.02 23.74
N LEU A 94 20.59 -8.06 23.34
CA LEU A 94 19.35 -8.29 22.58
C LEU A 94 19.57 -8.42 21.08
N GLY A 95 20.81 -8.28 20.59
CA GLY A 95 21.13 -8.31 19.17
C GLY A 95 20.58 -9.52 18.40
N PRO A 96 20.69 -10.77 18.90
CA PRO A 96 20.08 -11.92 18.24
C PRO A 96 18.56 -11.83 18.13
N ILE A 97 17.89 -11.35 19.18
CA ILE A 97 16.42 -11.18 19.20
C ILE A 97 16.01 -10.11 18.18
N ASP A 98 16.71 -8.97 18.14
CA ASP A 98 16.47 -7.89 17.17
C ASP A 98 16.58 -8.37 15.72
N ARG A 99 17.53 -9.26 15.42
CA ARG A 99 17.70 -9.84 14.08
C ARG A 99 16.59 -10.83 13.72
N VAL A 100 16.17 -11.69 14.65
CA VAL A 100 15.07 -12.65 14.41
C VAL A 100 13.74 -11.93 14.22
N LEU A 101 13.46 -10.92 15.04
CA LEU A 101 12.28 -10.07 14.84
C LEU A 101 12.40 -9.29 13.52
N GLY A 102 13.60 -8.84 13.17
CA GLY A 102 13.88 -8.20 11.89
C GLY A 102 13.59 -9.12 10.71
N PHE A 103 13.95 -10.40 10.79
CA PHE A 103 13.62 -11.41 9.79
C PHE A 103 12.11 -11.56 9.59
N GLY A 104 11.36 -11.74 10.69
CA GLY A 104 9.91 -11.87 10.63
C GLY A 104 9.23 -10.62 10.06
N PHE A 105 9.65 -9.45 10.53
CA PHE A 105 9.17 -8.18 10.01
C PHE A 105 9.49 -7.96 8.53
N GLY A 106 10.72 -8.31 8.12
CA GLY A 106 11.17 -8.29 6.73
C GLY A 106 10.37 -9.22 5.83
N ALA A 107 10.01 -10.42 6.32
CA ALA A 107 9.14 -11.36 5.61
C ALA A 107 7.74 -10.77 5.41
N VAL A 108 7.12 -10.22 6.46
CA VAL A 108 5.81 -9.56 6.38
C VAL A 108 5.84 -8.42 5.37
N LYS A 109 6.86 -7.56 5.44
CA LYS A 109 7.05 -6.47 4.47
C LYS A 109 7.27 -6.98 3.05
N GLY A 110 8.03 -8.07 2.88
CA GLY A 110 8.20 -8.73 1.59
C GLY A 110 6.87 -9.22 1.00
N VAL A 111 6.01 -9.83 1.83
CA VAL A 111 4.65 -10.23 1.42
C VAL A 111 3.85 -9.01 1.00
N LEU A 112 3.85 -7.93 1.80
CA LEU A 112 3.16 -6.70 1.45
C LEU A 112 3.64 -6.11 0.12
N ILE A 113 4.96 -6.07 -0.11
CA ILE A 113 5.54 -5.58 -1.37
C ILE A 113 5.12 -6.47 -2.53
N ALA A 114 5.12 -7.80 -2.37
CA ALA A 114 4.70 -8.73 -3.42
C ALA A 114 3.21 -8.54 -3.77
N VAL A 115 2.34 -8.41 -2.76
CA VAL A 115 0.89 -8.17 -2.95
C VAL A 115 0.64 -6.83 -3.62
N LEU A 116 1.28 -5.75 -3.16
CA LEU A 116 1.10 -4.42 -3.73
C LEU A 116 1.64 -4.34 -5.16
N GLY A 117 2.84 -4.88 -5.39
CA GLY A 117 3.45 -4.93 -6.72
C GLY A 117 2.61 -5.72 -7.71
N PHE A 118 2.06 -6.86 -7.28
CA PHE A 118 1.14 -7.65 -8.10
C PHE A 118 -0.18 -6.91 -8.37
N SER A 119 -0.76 -6.26 -7.36
CA SER A 119 -2.00 -5.50 -7.52
C SER A 119 -1.84 -4.37 -8.54
N VAL A 120 -0.71 -3.65 -8.50
CA VAL A 120 -0.38 -2.62 -9.49
C VAL A 120 -0.20 -3.23 -10.88
N LEU A 121 0.45 -4.39 -10.98
CA LEU A 121 0.66 -5.08 -12.26
C LEU A 121 -0.66 -5.53 -12.89
N VAL A 122 -1.57 -6.12 -12.10
CA VAL A 122 -2.90 -6.53 -12.57
C VAL A 122 -3.72 -5.32 -12.99
N LEU A 123 -3.75 -4.27 -12.16
CA LEU A 123 -4.48 -3.04 -12.47
C LEU A 123 -3.94 -2.36 -13.73
N GLY A 124 -2.62 -2.32 -13.89
CA GLY A 124 -1.97 -1.80 -15.09
C GLY A 124 -2.32 -2.62 -16.34
N TYR A 125 -2.32 -3.94 -16.22
CA TYR A 125 -2.71 -4.83 -17.32
C TYR A 125 -4.17 -4.60 -17.75
N ASP A 126 -5.07 -4.54 -16.78
CA ASP A 126 -6.50 -4.30 -17.00
C ASP A 126 -6.76 -2.93 -17.63
N THR A 127 -5.99 -1.91 -17.26
CA THR A 127 -6.13 -0.54 -17.78
C THR A 127 -5.64 -0.42 -19.22
N ILE A 128 -4.58 -1.15 -19.60
CA ILE A 128 -3.92 -1.01 -20.91
C ILE A 128 -4.51 -1.94 -21.97
N TRP A 129 -4.81 -3.20 -21.62
CA TRP A 129 -5.23 -4.23 -22.59
C TRP A 129 -6.70 -4.67 -22.43
N GLY A 130 -7.41 -4.13 -21.45
CA GLY A 130 -8.76 -4.59 -21.10
C GLY A 130 -8.76 -6.02 -20.53
N ALA A 131 -9.92 -6.47 -20.03
CA ALA A 131 -10.03 -7.76 -19.37
C ALA A 131 -9.74 -8.98 -20.27
N GLU A 132 -9.80 -8.82 -21.60
CA GLU A 132 -9.64 -9.90 -22.59
C GLU A 132 -8.17 -10.24 -22.92
N GLY A 133 -7.22 -9.32 -22.68
CA GLY A 133 -5.79 -9.57 -22.94
C GLY A 133 -5.12 -10.51 -21.92
N ARG A 134 -5.74 -10.75 -20.75
CA ARG A 134 -5.06 -11.33 -19.57
C ARG A 134 -4.31 -12.63 -19.89
N PRO A 135 -2.99 -12.69 -19.63
CA PRO A 135 -2.19 -13.90 -19.82
C PRO A 135 -2.71 -15.10 -19.02
N ASP A 136 -2.57 -16.31 -19.56
CA ASP A 136 -3.20 -17.52 -19.02
C ASP A 136 -2.81 -17.89 -17.57
N TRP A 137 -1.66 -17.43 -17.09
CA TRP A 137 -1.23 -17.60 -15.70
C TRP A 137 -2.06 -16.78 -14.68
N ILE A 138 -2.79 -15.75 -15.12
CA ILE A 138 -3.78 -15.02 -14.31
C ILE A 138 -5.13 -15.74 -14.31
N ARG A 139 -5.55 -16.30 -15.46
CA ARG A 139 -6.83 -17.04 -15.58
C ARG A 139 -6.89 -18.30 -14.72
N GLN A 140 -5.75 -18.95 -14.47
CA GLN A 140 -5.67 -20.20 -13.71
C GLN A 140 -5.59 -19.99 -12.18
N ALA A 141 -5.51 -18.76 -11.69
CA ALA A 141 -5.42 -18.50 -10.25
C ALA A 141 -6.73 -18.86 -9.53
N ARG A 142 -6.64 -19.73 -8.51
CA ARG A 142 -7.77 -20.20 -7.69
C ARG A 142 -8.55 -19.05 -7.01
N THR A 143 -7.87 -17.93 -6.77
CA THR A 143 -8.47 -16.69 -6.25
C THR A 143 -9.44 -16.06 -7.25
N TYR A 144 -9.18 -16.19 -8.55
CA TYR A 144 -10.05 -15.66 -9.62
C TYR A 144 -11.39 -16.40 -9.66
N SER A 145 -11.39 -17.73 -9.55
CA SER A 145 -12.63 -18.51 -9.52
C SER A 145 -13.51 -18.16 -8.32
N PHE A 146 -12.90 -17.90 -7.16
CA PHE A 146 -13.64 -17.50 -5.96
C PHE A 146 -14.25 -16.10 -6.09
N ILE A 147 -13.47 -15.12 -6.58
CA ILE A 147 -13.94 -13.75 -6.76
C ILE A 147 -15.04 -13.69 -7.83
N ASN A 148 -14.87 -14.39 -8.96
CA ASN A 148 -15.86 -14.40 -10.03
C ASN A 148 -17.20 -15.01 -9.58
N ALA A 149 -17.16 -16.15 -8.89
CA ALA A 149 -18.37 -16.79 -8.35
C ALA A 149 -19.10 -15.89 -7.34
N SER A 150 -18.35 -15.15 -6.52
CA SER A 150 -18.92 -14.22 -5.53
C SER A 150 -19.55 -13.00 -6.20
N SER A 151 -18.92 -12.45 -7.24
CA SER A 151 -19.48 -11.33 -8.02
C SER A 151 -20.76 -11.73 -8.75
N GLU A 152 -20.81 -12.94 -9.31
CA GLU A 152 -22.00 -13.45 -10.00
C GLU A 152 -23.19 -13.62 -9.03
N ALA A 153 -22.93 -14.11 -7.82
CA ALA A 153 -23.92 -14.22 -6.76
C ALA A 153 -24.47 -12.85 -6.32
N LEU A 154 -23.60 -11.85 -6.17
CA LEU A 154 -24.00 -10.48 -5.81
C LEU A 154 -24.84 -9.81 -6.90
N VAL A 155 -24.46 -9.95 -8.16
CA VAL A 155 -25.22 -9.40 -9.30
C VAL A 155 -26.59 -10.05 -9.38
N LYS A 156 -26.69 -11.36 -9.13
CA LYS A 156 -27.98 -12.06 -9.07
C LYS A 156 -28.88 -11.52 -7.95
N MET A 157 -28.35 -11.36 -6.74
CA MET A 157 -29.11 -10.81 -5.61
C MET A 157 -29.61 -9.38 -5.87
N LEU A 158 -28.76 -8.53 -6.46
CA LEU A 158 -29.17 -7.17 -6.83
C LEU A 158 -30.22 -7.15 -7.95
N GLY A 159 -30.13 -8.09 -8.89
CA GLY A 159 -31.13 -8.29 -9.94
C GLY A 159 -32.50 -8.70 -9.38
N GLU A 160 -32.53 -9.62 -8.43
CA GLU A 160 -33.76 -10.07 -7.76
C GLU A 160 -34.42 -8.93 -6.98
N ARG A 161 -33.65 -8.17 -6.19
CA ARG A 161 -34.15 -7.00 -5.45
C ARG A 161 -34.75 -5.92 -6.35
N ARG A 162 -34.14 -5.65 -7.50
CA ARG A 162 -34.68 -4.68 -8.47
C ARG A 162 -35.95 -5.17 -9.16
N ARG A 163 -36.10 -6.48 -9.35
CA ARG A 163 -37.33 -7.07 -9.91
C ARG A 163 -38.48 -7.03 -8.90
N GLU A 164 -38.19 -7.33 -7.64
CA GLU A 164 -39.15 -7.21 -6.53
C GLU A 164 -39.65 -5.77 -6.35
N ALA A 165 -38.74 -4.79 -6.38
CA ALA A 165 -39.11 -3.37 -6.26
C ALA A 165 -40.03 -2.91 -7.42
N ARG A 166 -39.70 -3.26 -8.67
CA ARG A 166 -40.57 -2.92 -9.83
C ARG A 166 -41.92 -3.62 -9.78
N ALA A 167 -41.97 -4.86 -9.28
CA ALA A 167 -43.21 -5.60 -9.12
C ALA A 167 -44.09 -5.02 -8.00
N ALA A 168 -43.49 -4.40 -6.97
CA ALA A 168 -44.21 -3.68 -5.93
C ALA A 168 -44.78 -2.35 -6.46
N GLU A 169 -43.98 -1.56 -7.19
CA GLU A 169 -44.42 -0.31 -7.84
C GLU A 169 -45.58 -0.55 -8.81
N THR A 170 -45.51 -1.61 -9.63
CA THR A 170 -46.58 -1.95 -10.59
C THR A 170 -47.89 -2.37 -9.91
N ARG A 171 -47.84 -2.91 -8.69
CA ARG A 171 -49.03 -3.27 -7.90
C ARG A 171 -49.65 -2.05 -7.25
N GLU A 172 -48.82 -1.13 -6.77
CA GLU A 172 -49.26 0.13 -6.15
C GLU A 172 -49.95 1.04 -7.19
N ASP A 173 -49.42 1.09 -8.42
CA ASP A 173 -50.03 1.82 -9.55
C ASP A 173 -51.37 1.23 -10.02
N ALA A 174 -51.59 -0.08 -9.81
CA ALA A 174 -52.82 -0.78 -10.18
C ALA A 174 -53.95 -0.60 -9.15
N ASP A 175 -53.61 -0.56 -7.86
CA ASP A 175 -54.57 -0.32 -6.76
C ASP A 175 -54.94 1.17 -6.62
N GLY A 176 -54.10 2.10 -7.10
CA GLY A 176 -54.38 3.54 -7.09
C GLY A 176 -55.33 4.06 -8.19
N GLN A 177 -55.78 3.19 -9.10
CA GLN A 177 -56.66 3.53 -10.24
C GLN A 177 -58.10 2.96 -10.12
N SER A 178 -58.42 2.24 -9.04
CA SER A 178 -59.76 1.71 -8.73
C SER A 178 -60.48 2.52 -7.67
#